data_AF-A0AAV5EW92-F1
#
_entry.id   AF-A0AAV5EW92-F1
#
_cell.length_a   1.000
_cell.length_b   1.000
_cell.length_c   1.000
_cell.angle_alpha   90.00
_cell.angle_beta   90.00
_cell.angle_gamma   90.00
#
_symmetry.space_group_name_H-M   'P 1'
#
loop_
_entity.id
_entity.type
_entity.pdbx_description
1 polymer ?
#
loop_
_entity_poly.entity_id
_entity_poly.type
_entity_poly.pdbx_seq_one_letter_code
_entity_poly.pdbx_strand_id
1 'polypeptide(L)'
;MQVRHDAVCNHCKAQLTARSSGGTGHLLRHHTSCLVKTERANRNQTLLRSNTDGTVCSWYYDPNVTHLELCRLIVIWIYLFDLVFLMHSNITLR
;
A
#
# COMPACT_ATOMS: atom_id res chain seq x y z
N MET A 1 29.90 12.09 20.37
CA MET A 1 29.04 10.89 20.56
C MET A 1 28.36 10.59 19.24
N GLN A 2 28.66 9.47 18.58
CA GLN A 2 27.92 9.02 17.40
C GLN A 2 26.61 8.37 17.85
N VAL A 3 25.48 8.87 17.35
CA VAL A 3 24.17 8.28 17.58
C VAL A 3 24.02 7.12 16.60
N ARG A 4 24.03 5.88 17.12
CA ARG A 4 23.75 4.69 16.31
C ARG A 4 22.24 4.51 16.15
N HIS A 5 21.78 4.42 14.91
CA HIS A 5 20.39 4.14 14.57
C HIS A 5 20.22 2.62 14.41
N ASP A 6 19.87 1.94 15.50
CA ASP A 6 19.76 0.48 15.54
C ASP A 6 18.32 -0.03 15.30
N ALA A 7 17.37 0.86 14.97
CA ALA A 7 15.99 0.47 14.66
C ALA A 7 15.41 1.29 13.48
N VAL A 8 14.58 0.65 12.66
CA VAL A 8 13.84 1.29 11.56
C VAL A 8 12.37 0.96 11.69
N CYS A 9 11.51 1.98 11.61
CA CYS A 9 10.07 1.77 11.63
C CYS A 9 9.54 1.25 10.29
N ASN A 10 8.79 0.15 10.29
CA ASN A 10 8.27 -0.43 9.04
C ASN A 10 7.18 0.42 8.36
N HIS A 11 6.48 1.27 9.11
CA HIS A 11 5.37 2.09 8.61
C HIS A 11 5.85 3.41 7.99
N CYS A 12 6.67 4.17 8.71
CA CYS A 12 7.14 5.49 8.26
C CYS A 12 8.60 5.50 7.77
N LYS A 13 9.31 4.37 7.85
CA LYS A 13 10.74 4.21 7.50
C LYS A 13 11.70 5.11 8.28
N ALA A 14 11.24 5.73 9.37
CA ALA A 14 12.09 6.54 10.23
C ALA A 14 13.16 5.69 10.95
N GLN A 15 14.39 6.19 10.98
CA GLN A 15 15.50 5.62 11.72
C GLN A 15 15.43 6.07 13.19
N LEU A 16 15.31 5.12 14.09
CA LEU A 16 15.17 5.33 15.53
C LEU A 16 16.43 4.86 16.26
N THR A 17 16.75 5.57 17.32
CA THR A 17 17.83 5.18 18.23
C THR A 17 17.34 4.04 19.11
N ALA A 18 18.07 2.93 19.14
CA ALA A 18 17.77 1.78 19.98
C ALA A 18 19.05 1.34 20.70
N ARG A 19 19.38 2.03 21.80
CA ARG A 19 20.52 1.61 22.63
C ARG A 19 20.07 0.45 23.51
N SER A 20 20.86 -0.62 23.57
CA SER A 20 20.58 -1.79 24.42
C SER A 20 20.41 -1.45 25.91
N SER A 21 21.03 -0.36 26.38
CA SER A 21 20.91 0.14 27.75
C SER A 21 19.81 1.19 27.98
N GLY A 22 19.13 1.66 26.92
CA GLY A 22 18.23 2.82 26.97
C GLY A 22 16.74 2.51 27.11
N GLY A 23 16.37 1.23 27.20
CA GLY A 23 14.98 0.78 27.20
C GLY A 23 14.27 1.01 25.86
N THR A 24 13.07 0.44 25.73
CA THR A 24 12.29 0.46 24.47
C THR A 24 11.11 1.42 24.49
N GLY A 25 10.92 2.18 25.58
CA GLY A 25 9.74 3.04 25.77
C GLY A 25 9.55 4.10 24.69
N HIS A 26 10.64 4.70 24.18
CA HIS A 26 10.56 5.63 23.05
C HIS A 26 10.12 4.94 21.75
N LEU A 27 10.60 3.73 21.48
CA LEU A 27 10.19 2.95 20.30
C LEU A 27 8.71 2.59 20.39
N LEU A 28 8.23 2.21 21.57
CA LEU A 28 6.81 1.91 21.79
C LEU A 28 5.91 3.13 21.55
N ARG A 29 6.29 4.30 22.08
CA ARG A 29 5.57 5.57 21.83
C ARG A 29 5.59 5.98 20.36
N HIS A 30 6.72 5.75 19.68
CA HIS A 30 6.79 5.95 18.24
C HIS A 30 5.84 4.99 17.52
N HIS A 31 5.85 3.71 17.85
CA HIS A 31 5.02 2.70 17.21
C HIS A 31 3.52 3.03 17.31
N THR A 32 3.03 3.35 18.51
CA THR A 32 1.61 3.68 18.72
C THR A 32 1.20 4.95 17.98
N SER A 33 1.98 6.02 18.08
CA SER A 33 1.68 7.28 17.38
C SER A 33 1.83 7.15 15.85
N CYS A 34 2.78 6.35 15.38
CA CYS A 34 3.00 6.10 13.96
C CYS A 34 1.84 5.30 13.36
N LEU A 35 1.35 4.27 14.05
CA LEU A 35 0.19 3.50 13.60
C LEU A 35 -1.04 4.38 13.42
N VAL A 36 -1.36 5.23 14.39
CA VAL A 36 -2.50 6.16 14.30
C VAL A 36 -2.34 7.13 13.13
N LYS A 37 -1.12 7.63 12.88
CA LYS A 37 -0.83 8.51 11.74
C LYS A 37 -0.96 7.79 10.40
N THR A 38 -0.41 6.59 10.29
CA THR A 38 -0.48 5.77 9.07
C THR A 38 -1.91 5.33 8.80
N GLU A 39 -2.65 4.92 9.83
CA GLU A 39 -4.05 4.58 9.72
C GLU A 39 -4.89 5.79 9.32
N ARG A 40 -4.66 6.97 9.90
CA ARG A 40 -5.30 8.22 9.45
C ARG A 40 -4.97 8.52 7.99
N ALA A 41 -3.71 8.37 7.58
CA ALA A 41 -3.31 8.57 6.19
C ALA A 41 -3.99 7.58 5.23
N ASN A 42 -4.14 6.32 5.64
CA ASN A 42 -4.81 5.28 4.86
C ASN A 42 -6.34 5.41 4.86
N ARG A 43 -6.92 5.95 5.95
CA ARG A 43 -8.37 6.22 6.10
C ARG A 43 -8.79 7.53 5.44
N ASN A 44 -7.85 8.33 4.93
CA ASN A 44 -8.18 9.47 4.09
C ASN A 44 -8.71 8.93 2.75
N GLN A 45 -9.99 8.58 2.70
CA GLN A 45 -10.79 8.41 1.49
C GLN A 45 -11.07 9.79 0.88
N THR A 46 -10.04 10.61 0.69
CA THR A 46 -10.19 11.92 0.08
C THR A 46 -9.53 11.85 -1.29
N LEU A 47 -10.34 12.08 -2.33
CA LEU A 47 -9.96 12.26 -3.73
C LEU A 47 -8.91 13.36 -3.97
N LEU A 48 -8.41 13.98 -2.90
CA LEU A 48 -7.54 15.14 -2.86
C LEU A 48 -6.29 14.73 -2.07
N ARG A 49 -5.36 14.06 -2.75
CA ARG A 49 -4.00 13.85 -2.24
C ARG A 49 -3.29 15.19 -2.34
N SER A 50 -2.69 15.71 -1.28
CA SER A 50 -1.81 16.88 -1.39
C SER A 50 -0.40 16.43 -1.79
N ASN A 51 0.17 17.10 -2.78
CA ASN A 51 1.58 17.00 -3.13
C ASN A 51 2.43 17.67 -2.04
N THR A 52 3.72 17.33 -2.00
CA THR A 52 4.69 17.89 -1.05
C THR A 52 4.95 19.39 -1.24
N ASP A 53 4.62 19.93 -2.41
CA ASP A 53 4.68 21.36 -2.73
C ASP A 53 3.42 22.14 -2.28
N GLY A 54 2.46 21.47 -1.63
CA GLY A 54 1.22 22.06 -1.16
C GLY A 54 0.13 22.16 -2.24
N THR A 55 0.39 21.73 -3.48
CA THR A 55 -0.65 21.59 -4.49
C THR A 55 -1.52 20.38 -4.18
N VAL A 56 -2.76 20.40 -4.66
CA VAL A 56 -3.62 19.23 -4.58
C VAL A 56 -3.40 18.41 -5.85
N CYS A 57 -3.08 17.12 -5.71
CA CYS A 57 -3.16 16.15 -6.80
C CYS A 57 -4.60 16.17 -7.32
N SER A 58 -4.83 16.90 -8.39
CA SER A 58 -6.04 16.80 -9.16
C SER A 58 -6.02 15.45 -9.87
N TRP A 59 -6.95 14.56 -9.53
CA TRP A 59 -7.22 13.40 -10.38
C TRP A 59 -7.87 13.91 -11.67
N TYR A 60 -7.12 13.89 -12.76
CA TYR A 60 -7.68 14.15 -14.08
C TYR A 60 -8.35 12.86 -14.57
N TYR A 61 -9.68 12.90 -14.74
CA TYR A 61 -10.40 11.78 -15.33
C TYR A 61 -10.09 11.70 -16.82
N ASP A 62 -9.42 10.63 -17.22
CA ASP A 62 -9.24 10.27 -18.63
C ASP A 62 -10.13 9.06 -18.97
N PRO A 63 -11.12 9.21 -19.87
CA PRO A 63 -12.01 8.11 -20.25
C PRO A 63 -11.26 6.98 -20.95
N ASN A 64 -10.20 7.26 -21.71
CA ASN A 64 -9.44 6.24 -22.44
C ASN A 64 -8.64 5.35 -21.49
N VAL A 65 -8.01 5.94 -20.47
CA VAL A 65 -7.28 5.20 -19.44
C VAL A 65 -8.26 4.33 -18.64
N THR A 66 -9.41 4.90 -18.27
CA THR A 66 -10.47 4.17 -17.56
C THR A 66 -10.99 2.99 -18.38
N HIS A 67 -11.26 3.20 -19.68
CA HIS A 67 -11.70 2.14 -20.59
C HIS A 67 -10.65 1.04 -20.75
N LEU A 68 -9.37 1.39 -20.87
CA LEU A 68 -8.29 0.42 -21.01
C LEU A 68 -8.18 -0.47 -19.77
N GLU A 69 -8.21 0.11 -18.58
CA GLU A 69 -8.15 -0.64 -17.31
C GLU A 69 -9.40 -1.53 -17.14
N LEU A 70 -10.59 -1.03 -17.48
CA LEU A 70 -11.83 -1.83 -17.47
C LEU A 70 -11.75 -3.01 -18.44
N CYS A 71 -11.34 -2.77 -19.68
CA CYS A 71 -11.15 -3.83 -20.67
C CYS A 71 -10.13 -4.87 -20.18
N ARG A 72 -9.01 -4.43 -19.62
CA ARG A 72 -7.99 -5.32 -19.06
C ARG A 72 -8.55 -6.20 -17.93
N LEU A 73 -9.34 -5.63 -17.03
CA LEU A 73 -9.99 -6.40 -15.97
C LEU A 73 -10.96 -7.42 -16.57
N ILE A 74 -11.88 -7.00 -17.44
CA ILE A 74 -12.85 -7.90 -18.09
C ILE A 74 -12.15 -9.07 -18.77
N VAL A 75 -11.07 -8.78 -19.51
CA VAL A 75 -10.23 -9.76 -20.19
C VAL A 75 -9.61 -10.75 -19.18
N ILE A 76 -9.00 -10.27 -18.09
CA ILE A 76 -8.45 -11.13 -17.03
C ILE A 76 -9.54 -12.02 -16.43
N TRP A 77 -10.72 -11.47 -16.17
CA TRP A 77 -11.84 -12.21 -15.59
C TRP A 77 -12.36 -13.30 -16.52
N ILE A 78 -12.48 -13.03 -17.83
CA ILE A 78 -12.87 -14.03 -18.82
C ILE A 78 -11.85 -15.18 -18.87
N TYR A 79 -10.55 -14.86 -19.01
CA TYR A 79 -9.52 -15.89 -19.07
C TYR A 79 -9.39 -16.69 -17.77
N LEU A 80 -9.55 -16.04 -16.61
CA LEU A 80 -9.52 -16.73 -15.32
C LEU A 80 -10.72 -17.66 -15.17
N PHE A 81 -11.91 -17.22 -15.60
CA PHE A 81 -13.10 -18.06 -15.60
C PHE A 81 -12.93 -19.26 -16.53
N ASP A 82 -12.42 -19.05 -17.75
CA ASP A 82 -12.16 -20.13 -18.70
C ASP A 82 -11.10 -21.10 -18.19
N LEU A 83 -10.02 -20.63 -17.55
CA LEU A 83 -9.01 -21.48 -16.94
C LEU A 83 -9.57 -22.28 -15.75
N VAL A 84 -10.38 -21.67 -14.89
CA VAL A 84 -11.03 -22.39 -13.78
C VAL A 84 -12.00 -23.44 -14.32
N PHE A 85 -12.75 -23.11 -15.38
CA PHE A 85 -13.63 -24.04 -16.06
C PHE A 85 -12.85 -25.21 -16.68
N LEU A 86 -11.73 -24.94 -17.36
CA LEU A 86 -10.84 -25.95 -17.93
C LEU A 86 -10.17 -26.82 -16.86
N MET A 87 -9.82 -26.26 -15.70
CA MET A 87 -9.17 -26.99 -14.61
C MET A 87 -10.16 -27.85 -13.80
N HIS A 88 -11.42 -27.41 -13.70
CA HIS A 88 -12.50 -28.20 -13.08
C HIS A 88 -13.09 -29.24 -14.04
N SER A 89 -12.99 -29.00 -15.35
CA SER A 89 -13.35 -29.94 -16.40
C SER A 89 -12.17 -30.88 -16.69
N ASN A 90 -11.95 -31.89 -15.85
CA ASN A 90 -11.22 -33.10 -16.24
C ASN A 90 -12.03 -33.85 -17.31
N ILE A 91 -12.23 -33.23 -18.48
CA ILE A 91 -12.90 -33.80 -19.63
C ILE A 91 -11.83 -33.98 -20.70
N THR A 92 -11.31 -35.21 -20.78
CA THR A 92 -10.56 -35.72 -21.92
C THR A 92 -11.36 -35.50 -23.20
N LEU A 93 -10.86 -34.66 -24.10
CA LEU A 93 -11.24 -34.76 -25.52
C LEU A 93 -10.63 -36.06 -26.05
N ARG A 94 -11.49 -37.05 -26.29
CA ARG A 94 -11.24 -38.15 -27.23
C ARG A 94 -11.72 -37.74 -28.61
#